data_AF-A0A926VVY8-F1
#
_entry.id   AF-A0A926VVY8-F1
#
_cell.length_a   1.000
_cell.length_b   1.000
_cell.length_c   1.000
_cell.angle_alpha   90.00
_cell.angle_beta   90.00
_cell.angle_gamma   90.00
#
_symmetry.space_group_name_H-M   'P 1'
#
loop_
_entity.id
_entity.type
_entity.pdbx_description
1 polymer ?
#
loop_
_entity_poly.entity_id
_entity_poly.type
_entity_poly.pdbx_seq_one_letter_code
_entity_poly.pdbx_strand_id
1 'polypeptide(L)'
;MTSYTKIYNDYLANVYRDAEAQYSWYKKADNLRDAVKKAFLSEDEQRKVNDHQRLVGRQCLAEAISVALERFEILEISSFDSFDTIYQFVESVSDDVKGFGLLATYDVALRIAKYLDLELREVYMHAGVTIGARALGFNVKDGDIMLVEEFPAPFNKLSGDHLENLLCMYKEVLANSSVEVGKTCIRPKINSSCIRKKGCS
;
A
#
# COMPACT_ATOMS: atom_id res chain seq x y z
N MET A 1 -11.87 -27.04 -8.01
CA MET A 1 -12.12 -25.61 -8.25
C MET A 1 -12.28 -24.94 -6.89
N THR A 2 -11.42 -23.99 -6.54
CA THR A 2 -11.30 -23.43 -5.19
C THR A 2 -12.28 -22.25 -5.03
N SER A 3 -13.07 -22.19 -3.95
CA SER A 3 -13.98 -21.06 -3.70
C SER A 3 -13.25 -19.85 -3.10
N TYR A 4 -13.79 -18.64 -3.25
CA TYR A 4 -13.23 -17.43 -2.63
C TYR A 4 -13.12 -17.54 -1.10
N THR A 5 -14.10 -18.16 -0.44
CA THR A 5 -14.02 -18.43 1.01
C THR A 5 -12.82 -19.29 1.38
N LYS A 6 -12.49 -20.30 0.57
CA LYS A 6 -11.31 -21.16 0.81
C LYS A 6 -10.01 -20.37 0.60
N ILE A 7 -9.93 -19.54 -0.43
CA ILE A 7 -8.76 -18.67 -0.70
C ILE A 7 -8.57 -17.69 0.46
N TYR A 8 -9.64 -17.03 0.89
CA TYR A 8 -9.61 -16.07 1.99
C TYR A 8 -9.15 -16.70 3.31
N ASN A 9 -9.71 -17.86 3.68
CA ASN A 9 -9.31 -18.54 4.90
C ASN A 9 -7.86 -19.03 4.85
N ASP A 10 -7.40 -19.48 3.69
CA ASP A 10 -6.00 -19.88 3.48
C ASP A 10 -5.05 -18.68 3.64
N TYR A 11 -5.39 -17.53 3.06
CA TYR A 11 -4.67 -16.28 3.25
C TYR A 11 -4.59 -15.87 4.72
N LEU A 12 -5.71 -15.92 5.45
CA LEU A 12 -5.74 -15.62 6.88
C LEU A 12 -4.86 -16.55 7.70
N ALA A 13 -4.81 -17.83 7.35
CA ALA A 13 -4.04 -18.84 8.07
C ALA A 13 -2.54 -18.75 7.81
N ASN A 14 -2.15 -18.49 6.56
CA ASN A 14 -0.78 -18.70 6.08
C ASN A 14 0.00 -17.42 5.77
N VAL A 15 -0.67 -16.26 5.69
CA VAL A 15 -0.05 -15.01 5.20
C VAL A 15 -0.34 -13.84 6.12
N TYR A 16 -1.61 -13.68 6.50
CA TYR A 16 -2.08 -12.52 7.24
C TYR A 16 -1.27 -12.30 8.53
N ARG A 17 -1.04 -13.37 9.29
CA ARG A 17 -0.31 -13.31 10.57
C ARG A 17 1.13 -12.85 10.39
N ASP A 18 1.81 -13.35 9.36
CA ASP A 18 3.21 -13.02 9.11
C ASP A 18 3.34 -11.58 8.62
N ALA A 19 2.43 -11.12 7.76
CA ALA A 19 2.37 -9.73 7.32
C ALA A 19 2.10 -8.78 8.51
N GLU A 20 1.13 -9.10 9.38
CA GLU A 20 0.85 -8.29 10.56
C GLU A 20 1.99 -8.34 11.59
N ALA A 21 2.69 -9.47 11.72
CA ALA A 21 3.89 -9.56 12.55
C ALA A 21 5.00 -8.63 12.04
N GLN A 22 5.20 -8.54 10.72
CA GLN A 22 6.13 -7.57 10.12
C GLN A 22 5.68 -6.13 10.41
N TYR A 23 4.40 -5.82 10.29
CA TYR A 23 3.90 -4.47 10.61
C TYR A 23 3.99 -4.12 12.09
N SER A 24 3.91 -5.12 12.99
CA SER A 24 4.05 -4.91 14.44
C SER A 24 5.39 -4.26 14.81
N TRP A 25 6.43 -4.45 14.00
CA TRP A 25 7.71 -3.79 14.19
C TRP A 25 7.59 -2.27 14.05
N TYR A 26 6.85 -1.78 13.04
CA TYR A 26 6.67 -0.34 12.80
C TYR A 26 5.82 0.33 13.87
N LYS A 27 4.93 -0.42 14.54
CA LYS A 27 4.14 0.07 15.69
C LYS A 27 5.00 0.35 16.93
N LYS A 28 6.19 -0.25 17.04
CA LYS A 28 7.13 -0.08 18.18
C LYS A 28 8.00 1.17 18.05
N ALA A 29 7.44 2.30 17.62
CA ALA A 29 8.14 3.59 17.61
C ALA A 29 7.69 4.43 18.81
N ASP A 30 8.61 5.20 19.39
CA ASP A 30 8.34 5.94 20.63
C ASP A 30 7.38 7.12 20.43
N ASN A 31 7.41 7.72 19.24
CA ASN A 31 6.59 8.85 18.83
C ASN A 31 6.46 8.89 17.29
N LEU A 32 5.61 9.78 16.78
CA LEU A 32 5.35 9.90 15.34
C LEU A 32 6.60 10.21 14.52
N ARG A 33 7.48 11.08 15.03
CA ARG A 33 8.73 11.41 14.35
C ARG A 33 9.64 10.19 14.21
N ASP A 34 9.76 9.38 15.26
CA ASP A 34 10.49 8.12 15.21
C ASP A 34 9.80 7.09 14.31
N ALA A 35 8.47 7.09 14.24
CA ALA A 35 7.73 6.24 13.31
C ALA A 35 8.03 6.61 11.85
N VAL A 36 8.05 7.90 11.51
CA VAL A 36 8.45 8.40 10.18
C VAL A 36 9.87 7.94 9.86
N LYS A 37 10.83 8.20 10.76
CA LYS A 37 12.22 7.75 10.58
C LYS A 37 12.30 6.23 10.34
N LYS A 38 11.60 5.45 11.16
CA LYS A 38 11.59 3.98 11.10
C LYS A 38 10.96 3.46 9.81
N ALA A 39 9.90 4.11 9.33
CA ALA A 39 9.27 3.77 8.06
C ALA A 39 10.22 3.97 6.88
N PHE A 40 10.92 5.12 6.81
CA PHE A 40 11.90 5.41 5.76
C PHE A 40 13.15 4.50 5.83
N LEU A 41 13.63 4.15 7.03
CA LEU A 41 14.70 3.15 7.19
C LEU A 41 14.36 1.82 6.50
N SER A 42 13.08 1.45 6.47
CA SER A 42 12.60 0.24 5.81
C SER A 42 13.26 -1.03 6.33
N GLU A 43 13.62 -1.04 7.61
CA GLU A 43 14.26 -2.18 8.29
C GLU A 43 13.21 -3.01 9.03
N ASP A 44 13.47 -4.31 9.19
CA ASP A 44 12.76 -5.22 10.09
C ASP A 44 13.31 -5.17 11.53
N GLU A 45 12.78 -6.01 12.42
CA GLU A 45 13.22 -6.08 13.81
C GLU A 45 14.68 -6.55 13.97
N GLN A 46 15.24 -7.24 12.97
CA GLN A 46 16.63 -7.65 12.88
C GLN A 46 17.53 -6.56 12.25
N ARG A 47 17.00 -5.37 11.97
CA ARG A 47 17.68 -4.25 11.28
C ARG A 47 18.10 -4.60 9.85
N LYS A 48 17.41 -5.57 9.23
CA LYS A 48 17.63 -5.92 7.83
C LYS A 48 16.69 -5.08 6.98
N VAL A 49 17.23 -4.44 5.95
CA VAL A 49 16.41 -3.72 4.97
C VAL A 49 15.50 -4.71 4.24
N ASN A 50 14.21 -4.38 4.18
CA ASN A 50 13.17 -5.12 3.47
C ASN A 50 13.59 -5.39 2.03
N ASP A 51 13.28 -6.59 1.51
CA ASP A 51 13.79 -7.05 0.21
C ASP A 51 13.47 -6.07 -0.92
N HIS A 52 12.25 -5.52 -0.97
CA HIS A 52 11.84 -4.51 -1.96
C HIS A 52 12.67 -3.21 -1.88
N GLN A 53 13.10 -2.83 -0.68
CA GLN A 53 13.79 -1.57 -0.42
C GLN A 53 15.31 -1.67 -0.58
N ARG A 54 15.85 -2.87 -0.76
CA ARG A 54 17.28 -3.06 -1.09
C ARG A 54 17.64 -2.46 -2.44
N LEU A 55 16.71 -2.45 -3.38
CA LEU A 55 16.91 -1.91 -4.72
C LEU A 55 16.97 -0.36 -4.73
N VAL A 56 16.34 0.30 -3.74
CA VAL A 56 16.44 1.76 -3.54
C VAL A 56 17.85 2.15 -3.10
N GLY A 57 18.48 1.31 -2.27
CA GLY A 57 19.86 1.47 -1.84
C GLY A 57 20.03 2.35 -0.59
N ARG A 58 20.98 1.99 0.27
CA ARG A 58 21.15 2.59 1.60
C ARG A 58 21.42 4.10 1.58
N GLN A 59 22.14 4.59 0.56
CA GLN A 59 22.43 6.01 0.41
C GLN A 59 21.15 6.81 0.13
N CYS A 60 20.32 6.33 -0.81
CA CYS A 60 19.03 6.93 -1.11
C CYS A 60 18.09 6.91 0.11
N LEU A 61 18.04 5.80 0.86
CA LEU A 61 17.25 5.73 2.11
C LEU A 61 17.74 6.73 3.17
N ALA A 62 19.06 6.91 3.32
CA ALA A 62 19.62 7.88 4.27
C ALA A 62 19.31 9.33 3.88
N GLU A 63 19.35 9.64 2.59
CA GLU A 63 18.94 10.92 2.03
C GLU A 63 17.44 11.16 2.28
N ALA A 64 16.59 10.19 1.95
CA ALA A 64 15.15 10.25 2.20
C ALA A 64 14.79 10.48 3.66
N ILE A 65 15.50 9.83 4.60
CA ILE A 65 15.31 10.08 6.04
C ILE A 65 15.63 11.53 6.40
N SER A 66 16.72 12.08 5.86
CA SER A 66 17.16 13.44 6.18
C SER A 66 16.14 14.46 5.67
N VAL A 67 15.71 14.32 4.41
CA VAL A 67 14.67 15.16 3.80
C VAL A 67 13.34 15.02 4.52
N ALA A 68 12.92 13.79 4.85
CA ALA A 68 11.67 13.54 5.56
C ALA A 68 11.64 14.20 6.94
N LEU A 69 12.71 14.07 7.72
CA LEU A 69 12.77 14.66 9.05
C LEU A 69 12.83 16.18 8.99
N GLU A 70 13.62 16.77 8.09
CA GLU A 70 13.62 18.22 7.89
C GLU A 70 12.21 18.72 7.54
N ARG A 71 11.54 18.06 6.61
CA ARG A 71 10.18 18.40 6.17
C ARG A 71 9.14 18.24 7.28
N PHE A 72 9.26 17.18 8.06
CA PHE A 72 8.39 16.91 9.20
C PHE A 72 8.42 18.06 10.22
N GLU A 73 9.62 18.59 10.51
CA GLU A 73 9.79 19.74 11.40
C GLU A 73 9.27 21.03 10.76
N ILE A 74 9.60 21.31 9.49
CA ILE A 74 9.14 22.51 8.78
C ILE A 74 7.61 22.61 8.71
N LEU A 75 6.94 21.48 8.52
CA LEU A 75 5.49 21.39 8.42
C LEU A 75 4.81 21.30 9.81
N GLU A 76 5.57 21.26 10.90
CA GLU A 76 5.08 21.14 12.28
C GLU A 76 4.08 19.99 12.45
N ILE A 77 4.38 18.83 11.84
CA ILE A 77 3.46 17.69 11.81
C ILE A 77 3.29 17.11 13.21
N SER A 78 2.06 17.15 13.71
CA SER A 78 1.69 16.53 14.99
C SER A 78 0.92 15.22 14.83
N SER A 79 0.25 15.01 13.70
CA SER A 79 -0.47 13.77 13.34
C SER A 79 -0.75 13.72 11.83
N PHE A 80 -1.21 12.57 11.35
CA PHE A 80 -1.84 12.41 10.04
C PHE A 80 -3.28 11.89 10.21
N ASP A 81 -4.21 12.41 9.43
CA ASP A 81 -5.65 12.10 9.56
C ASP A 81 -6.12 11.00 8.60
N SER A 82 -5.33 10.71 7.56
CA SER A 82 -5.68 9.72 6.54
C SER A 82 -4.44 9.15 5.85
N PHE A 83 -4.62 8.01 5.18
CA PHE A 83 -3.58 7.45 4.33
C PHE A 83 -3.13 8.42 3.23
N ASP A 84 -4.06 9.15 2.62
CA ASP A 84 -3.77 10.15 1.58
C ASP A 84 -2.83 11.26 2.10
N THR A 85 -3.07 11.77 3.30
CA THR A 85 -2.18 12.79 3.90
C THR A 85 -0.77 12.26 4.19
N ILE A 86 -0.66 10.98 4.56
CA ILE A 86 0.64 10.31 4.73
C ILE A 86 1.31 10.15 3.36
N TYR A 87 0.57 9.65 2.37
CA TYR A 87 1.09 9.40 1.04
C TYR A 87 1.62 10.69 0.40
N GLN A 88 0.86 11.79 0.48
CA GLN A 88 1.30 13.10 -0.01
C GLN A 88 2.56 13.61 0.70
N PHE A 89 2.68 13.38 2.01
CA PHE A 89 3.91 13.71 2.73
C PHE A 89 5.10 12.89 2.22
N VAL A 90 4.95 11.57 2.09
CA VAL A 90 6.03 10.70 1.60
C VAL A 90 6.36 10.98 0.13
N GLU A 91 5.36 11.27 -0.71
CA GLU A 91 5.53 11.65 -2.11
C GLU A 91 6.34 12.94 -2.23
N SER A 92 6.04 13.95 -1.39
CA SER A 92 6.84 15.18 -1.38
C SER A 92 8.32 14.91 -1.06
N VAL A 93 8.63 13.93 -0.21
CA VAL A 93 10.02 13.49 0.07
C VAL A 93 10.59 12.75 -1.14
N SER A 94 9.81 11.86 -1.74
CA SER A 94 10.20 11.10 -2.93
C SER A 94 10.59 12.01 -4.10
N ASP A 95 9.88 13.12 -4.30
CA ASP A 95 10.12 14.07 -5.40
C ASP A 95 11.51 14.72 -5.31
N ASP A 96 12.04 14.88 -4.10
CA ASP A 96 13.36 15.49 -3.86
C ASP A 96 14.50 14.45 -3.79
N VAL A 97 14.18 13.16 -3.69
CA VAL A 97 15.19 12.10 -3.51
C VAL A 97 15.26 11.20 -4.74
N LYS A 98 16.31 11.41 -5.53
CA LYS A 98 16.54 10.65 -6.75
C LYS A 98 16.69 9.15 -6.44
N GLY A 99 15.90 8.32 -7.12
CA GLY A 99 15.92 6.87 -6.96
C GLY A 99 14.92 6.35 -5.92
N PHE A 100 14.22 7.23 -5.22
CA PHE A 100 13.06 6.90 -4.41
C PHE A 100 11.82 6.90 -5.31
N GLY A 101 11.30 5.71 -5.63
CA GLY A 101 10.21 5.55 -6.59
C GLY A 101 8.85 5.27 -5.94
N LEU A 102 7.78 5.28 -6.75
CA LEU A 102 6.39 5.09 -6.31
C LEU A 102 6.17 3.88 -5.37
N LEU A 103 6.83 2.74 -5.64
CA LEU A 103 6.71 1.56 -4.78
C LEU A 103 7.28 1.84 -3.38
N ALA A 104 8.41 2.55 -3.28
CA ALA A 104 9.00 2.92 -2.00
C ALA A 104 8.15 3.96 -1.27
N THR A 105 7.57 4.92 -2.01
CA THR A 105 6.62 5.90 -1.49
C THR A 105 5.43 5.21 -0.83
N TYR A 106 4.78 4.29 -1.54
CA TYR A 106 3.64 3.54 -1.01
C TYR A 106 4.01 2.68 0.20
N ASP A 107 5.10 1.91 0.11
CA ASP A 107 5.62 1.06 1.19
C ASP A 107 5.89 1.87 2.48
N VAL A 108 6.51 3.04 2.35
CA VAL A 108 6.81 3.90 3.50
C VAL A 108 5.53 4.52 4.07
N ALA A 109 4.63 4.99 3.22
CA ALA A 109 3.34 5.50 3.65
C ALA A 109 2.54 4.44 4.44
N LEU A 110 2.53 3.20 3.95
CA LEU A 110 1.87 2.08 4.62
C LEU A 110 2.46 1.80 6.01
N ARG A 111 3.78 1.87 6.17
CA ARG A 111 4.44 1.68 7.48
C ARG A 111 4.05 2.76 8.48
N ILE A 112 3.96 4.02 8.05
CA ILE A 112 3.48 5.13 8.90
C ILE A 112 2.00 4.92 9.26
N ALA A 113 1.17 4.54 8.29
CA ALA A 113 -0.25 4.27 8.52
C ALA A 113 -0.46 3.15 9.54
N LYS A 114 0.34 2.08 9.49
CA LYS A 114 0.30 0.98 10.48
C LYS A 114 0.69 1.46 11.87
N TYR A 115 1.64 2.40 12.02
CA TYR A 115 1.95 3.01 13.32
C TYR A 115 0.76 3.79 13.89
N LEU A 116 0.00 4.47 13.02
CA LEU A 116 -1.18 5.26 13.39
C LEU A 116 -2.48 4.46 13.49
N ASP A 117 -2.43 3.13 13.30
CA ASP A 117 -3.60 2.26 13.20
C ASP A 117 -4.65 2.73 12.16
N LEU A 118 -4.18 3.36 11.08
CA LEU A 118 -5.03 3.79 9.97
C LEU A 118 -5.29 2.61 9.02
N GLU A 119 -6.57 2.32 8.78
CA GLU A 119 -6.99 1.26 7.88
C GLU A 119 -6.95 1.73 6.43
N LEU A 120 -6.20 1.03 5.57
CA LEU A 120 -6.25 1.26 4.13
C LEU A 120 -7.57 0.70 3.56
N ARG A 121 -8.29 1.54 2.84
CA ARG A 121 -9.52 1.18 2.10
C ARG A 121 -9.33 1.16 0.59
N GLU A 122 -8.11 1.39 0.13
CA GLU A 122 -7.71 1.46 -1.27
C GLU A 122 -6.71 0.35 -1.59
N VAL A 123 -6.83 -0.23 -2.78
CA VAL A 123 -5.94 -1.28 -3.31
C VAL A 123 -5.19 -0.70 -4.50
N TYR A 124 -3.87 -0.67 -4.40
CA TYR A 124 -2.99 -0.12 -5.44
C TYR A 124 -2.61 -1.21 -6.44
N MET A 125 -2.92 -0.98 -7.71
CA MET A 125 -2.68 -1.97 -8.76
C MET A 125 -1.22 -1.89 -9.22
N HIS A 126 -0.39 -2.79 -8.71
CA HIS A 126 0.91 -3.10 -9.32
C HIS A 126 0.83 -4.41 -10.11
N ALA A 127 1.85 -4.72 -10.94
CA ALA A 127 1.80 -5.81 -11.91
C ALA A 127 1.19 -7.14 -11.40
N GLY A 128 1.58 -7.60 -10.20
CA GLY A 128 1.04 -8.82 -9.59
C GLY A 128 -0.43 -8.70 -9.16
N VAL A 129 -0.80 -7.57 -8.57
CA VAL A 129 -2.16 -7.27 -8.10
C VAL A 129 -3.10 -7.10 -9.28
N THR A 130 -2.65 -6.42 -10.33
CA THR A 130 -3.39 -6.27 -11.60
C THR A 130 -3.77 -7.63 -12.18
N ILE A 131 -2.86 -8.61 -12.16
CA ILE A 131 -3.15 -9.97 -12.62
C ILE A 131 -4.22 -10.62 -11.75
N GLY A 132 -4.08 -10.55 -10.41
CA GLY A 132 -5.08 -11.08 -9.48
C GLY A 132 -6.46 -10.42 -9.62
N ALA A 133 -6.51 -9.10 -9.77
CA ALA A 133 -7.75 -8.36 -9.97
C ALA A 133 -8.41 -8.71 -11.32
N ARG A 134 -7.63 -8.84 -12.39
CA ARG A 134 -8.14 -9.31 -13.69
C ARG A 134 -8.68 -10.74 -13.61
N ALA A 135 -8.06 -11.61 -12.81
CA ALA A 135 -8.56 -12.96 -12.57
C ALA A 135 -9.93 -12.96 -11.87
N LEU A 136 -10.25 -11.92 -11.10
CA LEU A 136 -11.58 -11.69 -10.52
C LEU A 136 -12.60 -11.07 -11.51
N GLY A 137 -12.16 -10.72 -12.73
CA GLY A 137 -13.00 -10.12 -13.76
C GLY A 137 -12.96 -8.59 -13.83
N PHE A 138 -12.07 -7.93 -13.08
CA PHE A 138 -11.92 -6.47 -13.15
C PHE A 138 -11.13 -6.03 -14.39
N ASN A 139 -11.52 -4.89 -14.96
CA ASN A 139 -10.80 -4.27 -16.07
C ASN A 139 -9.92 -3.12 -15.56
N VAL A 140 -8.77 -3.48 -14.98
CA VAL A 140 -7.79 -2.55 -14.39
C VAL A 140 -6.42 -2.67 -15.05
N LYS A 141 -5.57 -1.66 -14.86
CA LYS A 141 -4.18 -1.59 -15.28
C LYS A 141 -3.27 -1.16 -14.12
N ASP A 142 -1.97 -1.33 -14.31
CA ASP A 142 -0.97 -0.87 -13.35
C ASP A 142 -1.10 0.64 -13.11
N GLY A 143 -1.05 1.03 -11.85
CA GLY A 143 -1.27 2.40 -11.37
C GLY A 143 -2.72 2.76 -11.09
N ASP A 144 -3.70 1.91 -11.43
CA ASP A 144 -5.08 2.12 -10.99
C ASP A 144 -5.22 1.93 -9.46
N ILE A 145 -6.23 2.57 -8.88
CA ILE A 145 -6.62 2.40 -7.47
C ILE A 145 -8.08 1.94 -7.45
N MET A 146 -8.37 0.93 -6.64
CA MET A 146 -9.73 0.44 -6.39
C MET A 146 -10.08 0.48 -4.91
N LEU A 147 -11.35 0.69 -4.59
CA LEU A 147 -11.82 0.61 -3.21
C LEU A 147 -12.02 -0.86 -2.81
N VAL A 148 -11.66 -1.19 -1.58
CA VAL A 148 -11.84 -2.54 -0.99
C VAL A 148 -13.28 -3.05 -1.14
N GLU A 149 -14.27 -2.15 -1.02
CA GLU A 149 -15.69 -2.47 -1.14
C GLU A 149 -16.13 -2.92 -2.54
N GLU A 150 -15.35 -2.59 -3.59
CA GLU A 150 -15.61 -3.04 -4.96
C GLU A 150 -15.30 -4.53 -5.15
N PHE A 151 -14.55 -5.15 -4.24
CA PHE A 151 -14.17 -6.56 -4.33
C PHE A 151 -15.26 -7.50 -3.81
N PRO A 152 -15.36 -8.73 -4.36
CA PRO A 152 -16.37 -9.68 -3.93
C PRO A 152 -16.13 -10.14 -2.49
N ALA A 153 -17.21 -10.45 -1.76
CA ALA A 153 -17.10 -11.10 -0.47
C ALA A 153 -16.44 -12.49 -0.60
N PRO A 154 -15.60 -12.91 0.36
CA PRO A 154 -15.23 -12.21 1.60
C PRO A 154 -14.02 -11.26 1.48
N PHE A 155 -13.47 -11.04 0.28
CA PHE A 155 -12.23 -10.26 0.11
C PHE A 155 -12.37 -8.79 0.52
N ASN A 156 -13.56 -8.20 0.36
CA ASN A 156 -13.88 -6.85 0.86
C ASN A 156 -13.83 -6.68 2.38
N LYS A 157 -13.54 -7.75 3.14
CA LYS A 157 -13.30 -7.69 4.59
C LYS A 157 -11.83 -7.46 4.94
N LEU A 158 -10.92 -7.58 3.96
CA LEU A 158 -9.49 -7.27 4.16
C LEU A 158 -9.28 -5.76 4.07
N SER A 159 -8.25 -5.26 4.74
CA SER A 159 -7.71 -3.94 4.42
C SER A 159 -7.05 -3.96 3.03
N GLY A 160 -6.84 -2.78 2.47
CA GLY A 160 -6.28 -2.59 1.14
C GLY A 160 -4.94 -3.32 0.94
N ASP A 161 -4.03 -3.22 1.91
CA ASP A 161 -2.72 -3.89 1.88
C ASP A 161 -2.81 -5.42 1.95
N HIS A 162 -3.76 -5.96 2.72
CA HIS A 162 -3.98 -7.41 2.77
C HIS A 162 -4.65 -7.93 1.49
N LEU A 163 -5.55 -7.15 0.93
CA LEU A 163 -6.19 -7.46 -0.34
C LEU A 163 -5.18 -7.44 -1.49
N GLU A 164 -4.27 -6.46 -1.49
CA GLU A 164 -3.13 -6.39 -2.41
C GLU A 164 -2.27 -7.66 -2.35
N ASN A 165 -1.85 -8.05 -1.15
CA ASN A 165 -1.09 -9.28 -0.92
C ASN A 165 -1.83 -10.53 -1.41
N LEU A 166 -3.13 -10.65 -1.10
CA LEU A 166 -3.96 -11.76 -1.56
C LEU A 166 -3.99 -11.82 -3.09
N LEU A 167 -4.28 -10.70 -3.76
CA LEU A 167 -4.36 -10.62 -5.22
C LEU A 167 -3.02 -10.97 -5.88
N CYS A 168 -1.90 -10.47 -5.36
CA CYS A 168 -0.58 -10.69 -5.92
C CYS A 168 -0.10 -12.14 -5.78
N MET A 169 -0.30 -12.75 -4.61
CA MET A 169 0.21 -14.08 -4.30
C MET A 169 -0.72 -15.19 -4.77
N TYR A 170 -2.04 -15.00 -4.71
CA TYR A 170 -3.02 -16.00 -5.11
C TYR A 170 -3.48 -15.84 -6.56
N LYS A 171 -2.88 -14.96 -7.37
CA LYS A 171 -3.27 -14.69 -8.77
C LYS A 171 -3.53 -15.94 -9.61
N GLU A 172 -2.68 -16.97 -9.50
CA GLU A 172 -2.85 -18.23 -10.22
C GLU A 172 -4.01 -19.08 -9.68
N VAL A 173 -4.24 -19.05 -8.37
CA VAL A 173 -5.36 -19.74 -7.73
C VAL A 173 -6.67 -19.04 -8.06
N LEU A 174 -6.67 -17.71 -8.10
CA LEU A 174 -7.80 -16.87 -8.50
C LEU A 174 -8.19 -17.15 -9.96
N ALA A 175 -7.23 -17.26 -10.87
CA ALA A 175 -7.50 -17.58 -12.27
C ALA A 175 -8.16 -18.96 -12.47
N ASN A 176 -7.93 -19.89 -11.55
CA ASN A 176 -8.48 -21.25 -11.56
C ASN A 176 -9.63 -21.46 -10.56
N SER A 177 -10.10 -20.38 -9.93
CA SER A 177 -11.25 -20.41 -9.02
C SER A 177 -12.54 -20.39 -9.81
N SER A 178 -13.60 -21.00 -9.28
CA SER A 178 -14.95 -20.85 -9.84
C SER A 178 -15.74 -19.91 -8.96
N VAL A 179 -16.31 -18.89 -9.56
CA VAL A 179 -17.49 -18.20 -9.01
C VAL A 179 -18.49 -17.91 -10.12
N GLU A 180 -19.75 -18.24 -9.83
CA GLU A 180 -20.95 -17.72 -10.46
C GLU A 180 -21.01 -16.19 -10.29
N VAL A 181 -20.25 -15.44 -11.08
CA VAL A 181 -20.43 -13.99 -11.12
C VAL A 181 -21.65 -13.73 -11.99
N GLY A 182 -22.79 -13.50 -11.33
CA GLY A 182 -23.90 -12.78 -11.94
C GLY A 182 -23.33 -11.49 -12.53
N LYS A 183 -23.38 -11.39 -13.86
CA LYS A 183 -22.84 -10.28 -14.64
C LYS A 183 -23.53 -8.98 -14.23
N THR A 184 -22.99 -8.28 -13.25
CA THR A 184 -23.23 -6.84 -13.14
C THR A 184 -21.90 -6.16 -13.38
N CYS A 185 -21.73 -5.70 -14.62
CA CYS A 185 -20.67 -4.80 -15.03
C CYS A 185 -20.77 -3.51 -14.20
N ILE A 186 -20.12 -3.47 -13.05
CA ILE A 186 -19.92 -2.22 -12.31
C ILE A 186 -18.60 -1.66 -12.80
N ARG A 187 -18.68 -0.60 -13.61
CA ARG A 187 -17.52 0.20 -13.99
C ARG A 187 -17.07 0.97 -12.74
N PRO A 188 -15.78 0.95 -12.36
CA PRO A 188 -15.26 1.85 -11.35
C PRO A 188 -15.53 3.30 -11.77
N LYS A 189 -16.07 4.10 -10.86
CA LYS A 189 -16.16 5.55 -11.08
C LYS A 189 -14.75 6.11 -10.93
N ILE A 190 -14.17 6.52 -12.05
CA ILE A 190 -12.94 7.31 -12.05
C ILE A 190 -13.24 8.62 -11.30
N ASN A 191 -12.69 8.78 -10.10
CA ASN A 191 -12.64 10.10 -9.45
C ASN A 191 -11.60 10.94 -10.19
N SER A 192 -12.09 11.71 -11.17
CA SER A 192 -11.33 12.77 -11.81
C SER A 192 -11.23 13.96 -10.87
N SER A 193 -10.20 14.00 -10.03
CA SER A 193 -9.78 15.23 -9.32
C SER A 193 -8.35 15.61 -9.67
N CYS A 194 -8.08 15.77 -10.96
CA CYS A 194 -6.96 16.57 -11.45
C CYS A 194 -7.50 17.68 -12.37
N ILE A 195 -8.15 18.69 -11.79
CA ILE A 195 -8.28 20.01 -12.41
C ILE A 195 -8.15 21.07 -11.32
N ARG A 196 -7.00 21.76 -11.28
CA ARG A 196 -6.99 23.22 -11.35
C ARG A 196 -5.85 23.70 -12.25
N LYS A 197 -6.26 24.17 -13.43
CA LYS A 197 -5.53 25.14 -14.24
C LYS A 197 -5.23 26.38 -13.41
N LYS A 198 -4.03 26.93 -13.56
CA LYS A 198 -3.85 28.39 -13.66
C LYS A 198 -2.91 28.67 -14.82
N GLY A 199 -3.43 29.39 -15.81
CA GLY A 199 -2.65 29.99 -16.88
C GLY A 199 -2.23 31.42 -16.54
N CYS A 200 -1.37 31.94 -17.41
CA CYS A 200 -1.01 33.33 -17.66
C CYS A 200 -0.32 34.12 -16.54
N SER A 201 0.99 34.32 -16.69
CA SER A 201 1.52 35.56 -17.28
C SER A 201 2.79 35.26 -18.08
#